data_AF-A0A7S2G3D1-F1
#
_entry.id   AF-A0A7S2G3D1-F1
#
_cell.length_a   1.000
_cell.length_b   1.000
_cell.length_c   1.000
_cell.angle_alpha   90.00
_cell.angle_beta   90.00
_cell.angle_gamma   90.00
#
_symmetry.space_group_name_H-M   'P 1'
#
loop_
_entity.id
_entity.type
_entity.pdbx_description
1 polymer ?
#
loop_
_entity_poly.entity_id
_entity_poly.type
_entity_poly.pdbx_seq_one_letter_code
_entity_poly.pdbx_strand_id
1 'polypeptide(L)'
;TVEAAAALHRQQKSPEKAVAALREAIEYWTGLEGSEAEDMLASVLRIAARLAVQLKDKAFAAEVFQLYLERIDGSDVDALCGLVRALATTDPEKAEQYAQRLRVPSYSHLDPEELEGVAIPKMGLPQKKKGDKEEAAEGAEGDAQAKAKAKRRRKRKPLYPKGFDPENPGPPPDPER
;
A
#
# COMPACT_ATOMS: atom_id res chain seq x y z
N THR A 1 13.84 -3.86 20.87
CA THR A 1 12.55 -4.51 20.54
C THR A 1 12.74 -5.47 19.38
N VAL A 2 11.93 -6.53 19.28
CA VAL A 2 12.06 -7.59 18.26
C VAL A 2 12.08 -7.03 16.83
N GLU A 3 11.24 -6.02 16.57
CA GLU A 3 11.18 -5.33 15.28
C GLU A 3 12.51 -4.66 14.90
N ALA A 4 13.18 -4.01 15.85
CA ALA A 4 14.47 -3.36 15.60
C ALA A 4 15.58 -4.36 15.28
N ALA A 5 15.59 -5.51 15.95
CA ALA A 5 16.54 -6.59 15.67
C ALA A 5 16.33 -7.18 14.26
N ALA A 6 15.08 -7.46 13.89
CA ALA A 6 14.75 -7.94 12.55
C ALA A 6 15.05 -6.88 11.46
N ALA A 7 14.80 -5.60 11.74
CA ALA A 7 15.12 -4.50 10.84
C ALA A 7 16.64 -4.34 10.60
N LEU A 8 17.46 -4.56 11.63
CA LEU A 8 18.92 -4.55 11.51
C LEU A 8 19.41 -5.67 10.58
N HIS A 9 18.93 -6.91 10.79
CA HIS A 9 19.31 -8.05 9.95
C HIS A 9 18.82 -7.91 8.50
N ARG A 10 17.73 -7.20 8.27
CA ARG A 10 17.28 -6.81 6.93
C ARG A 10 18.25 -5.83 6.26
N GLN A 11 18.74 -4.82 6.97
CA GLN A 11 19.76 -3.90 6.43
C GLN A 11 21.07 -4.63 6.10
N GLN A 12 21.40 -5.66 6.87
CA GLN A 12 22.56 -6.53 6.64
C GLN A 12 22.36 -7.55 5.51
N LYS A 13 21.21 -7.52 4.80
CA LYS A 13 20.84 -8.46 3.73
C LYS A 13 20.87 -9.93 4.16
N SER A 14 20.63 -10.21 5.44
CA SER A 14 20.63 -11.54 6.02
C SER A 14 19.20 -11.92 6.47
N PRO A 15 18.32 -12.37 5.55
CA PRO A 15 16.92 -12.68 5.87
C PRO A 15 16.79 -13.87 6.83
N GLU A 16 17.66 -14.87 6.71
CA GLU A 16 17.66 -16.06 7.56
C GLU A 16 17.87 -15.73 9.04
N LYS A 17 18.81 -14.82 9.33
CA LYS A 17 19.06 -14.35 10.71
C LYS A 17 17.87 -13.58 11.27
N ALA A 18 17.18 -12.80 10.43
CA ALA A 18 15.97 -12.09 10.84
C ALA A 18 14.86 -13.08 11.20
N VAL A 19 14.66 -14.13 10.40
CA VAL A 19 13.68 -15.20 10.69
C VAL A 19 14.06 -15.97 11.95
N ALA A 20 15.34 -16.32 12.13
CA ALA A 20 15.81 -17.00 13.34
C ALA A 20 15.53 -16.19 14.61
N ALA A 21 15.82 -14.88 14.60
CA ALA A 21 15.53 -13.99 15.73
C ALA A 21 14.02 -13.89 16.02
N LEU A 22 13.17 -13.94 14.99
CA LEU A 22 11.71 -13.96 15.16
C LEU A 22 11.24 -15.30 15.75
N ARG A 23 11.81 -16.43 15.32
CA ARG A 23 11.51 -17.76 15.87
C ARG A 23 11.86 -17.84 17.35
N GLU A 24 13.06 -17.41 17.73
CA GLU A 24 13.50 -17.38 19.13
C GLU A 24 12.59 -16.51 20.00
N ALA A 25 12.19 -15.34 19.48
CA ALA A 25 11.24 -14.47 20.18
C ALA A 25 9.88 -15.17 20.37
N ILE A 26 9.34 -15.82 19.33
CA ILE A 26 8.08 -16.55 19.42
C ILE A 26 8.19 -17.68 20.45
N GLU A 27 9.23 -18.51 20.37
CA GLU A 27 9.46 -19.62 21.31
C GLU A 27 9.52 -19.14 22.76
N TYR A 28 10.25 -18.06 23.03
CA TYR A 28 10.34 -17.45 24.36
C TYR A 28 8.95 -17.05 24.89
N TRP A 29 8.16 -16.33 24.10
CA TRP A 29 6.83 -15.88 24.54
C TRP A 29 5.80 -17.02 24.60
N THR A 30 5.93 -18.06 23.78
CA THR A 30 5.06 -19.25 23.87
C THR A 30 5.34 -20.11 25.11
N GLY A 31 6.55 -20.06 25.66
CA GLY A 31 6.92 -20.79 26.88
C GLY A 31 6.53 -20.07 28.19
N LEU A 32 6.13 -18.79 28.11
CA LEU A 32 5.62 -18.04 29.25
C LEU A 32 4.09 -18.14 29.29
N GLU A 33 3.53 -18.57 30.42
CA GLU A 33 2.08 -18.58 30.65
C GLU A 33 1.66 -17.30 31.41
N GLY A 34 0.65 -16.60 30.90
CA GLY A 34 0.07 -15.41 31.55
C GLY A 34 -0.60 -14.45 30.57
N SER A 35 -1.62 -13.72 31.02
CA SER A 35 -2.41 -12.79 30.17
C SER A 35 -1.53 -11.76 29.45
N GLU A 36 -0.58 -11.14 30.16
CA GLU A 36 0.34 -10.16 29.57
C GLU A 36 1.31 -10.79 28.55
N ALA A 37 1.65 -12.07 28.73
CA ALA A 37 2.50 -12.80 27.81
C ALA A 37 1.75 -13.11 26.51
N GLU A 38 0.45 -13.42 26.58
CA GLU A 38 -0.42 -13.63 25.41
C GLU A 38 -0.58 -12.35 24.57
N ASP A 39 -0.77 -11.19 25.22
CA ASP A 39 -0.85 -9.89 24.53
C ASP A 39 0.46 -9.52 23.83
N MET A 40 1.59 -9.78 24.49
CA MET A 40 2.92 -9.59 23.91
C MET A 40 3.18 -10.59 22.77
N LEU A 41 2.77 -11.84 22.92
CA LEU A 41 2.85 -12.86 21.88
C LEU A 41 2.02 -12.44 20.67
N ALA A 42 0.79 -11.95 20.84
CA ALA A 42 -0.04 -11.42 19.76
C ALA A 42 0.66 -10.29 19.00
N SER A 43 1.28 -9.36 19.73
CA SER A 43 2.05 -8.26 19.14
C SER A 43 3.26 -8.76 18.36
N VAL A 44 4.02 -9.70 18.93
CA VAL A 44 5.19 -10.32 18.28
C VAL A 44 4.78 -11.10 17.03
N LEU A 45 3.70 -11.87 17.07
CA LEU A 45 3.18 -12.63 15.92
C LEU A 45 2.73 -11.70 14.79
N ARG A 46 2.04 -10.58 15.09
CA ARG A 46 1.66 -9.58 14.07
C ARG A 46 2.89 -8.96 13.40
N ILE A 47 3.93 -8.63 14.19
CA ILE A 47 5.19 -8.10 13.66
C ILE A 47 5.90 -9.16 12.82
N ALA A 48 5.99 -10.40 13.31
CA ALA A 48 6.63 -11.51 12.62
C ALA A 48 5.93 -11.82 11.29
N ALA A 49 4.60 -11.84 11.25
CA ALA A 49 3.81 -12.08 10.04
C ALA A 49 4.05 -11.00 8.98
N ARG A 50 4.03 -9.72 9.38
CA ARG A 50 4.33 -8.59 8.49
C ARG A 50 5.73 -8.69 7.92
N LEU A 51 6.71 -9.03 8.76
CA LEU A 51 8.10 -9.16 8.35
C LEU A 51 8.33 -10.39 7.46
N ALA A 52 7.72 -11.54 7.77
CA ALA A 52 7.80 -12.75 6.96
C ALA A 52 7.32 -12.48 5.53
N VAL A 53 6.21 -11.76 5.38
CA VAL A 53 5.71 -11.29 4.09
C VAL A 53 6.72 -10.40 3.35
N GLN A 54 7.35 -9.46 4.05
CA GLN A 54 8.37 -8.58 3.45
C GLN A 54 9.64 -9.35 3.02
N LEU A 55 10.04 -10.34 3.81
CA LEU A 55 11.18 -11.21 3.54
C LEU A 55 10.88 -12.26 2.45
N LYS A 56 9.63 -12.35 2.00
CA LYS A 56 9.13 -13.32 1.01
C LYS A 56 9.27 -14.79 1.45
N ASP A 57 9.44 -15.03 2.74
CA ASP A 57 9.44 -16.37 3.30
C ASP A 57 7.99 -16.79 3.55
N LYS A 58 7.45 -17.57 2.61
CA LYS A 58 6.04 -17.99 2.63
C LYS A 58 5.79 -19.12 3.61
N ALA A 59 6.77 -20.00 3.80
CA ALA A 59 6.66 -21.12 4.74
C ALA A 59 6.57 -20.58 6.17
N PHE A 60 7.51 -19.70 6.53
CA PHE A 60 7.47 -19.04 7.84
C PHE A 60 6.22 -18.16 8.02
N ALA A 61 5.79 -17.45 6.98
CA ALA A 61 4.55 -16.67 7.05
C ALA A 61 3.33 -17.55 7.36
N ALA A 62 3.20 -18.72 6.71
CA ALA A 62 2.09 -19.64 6.96
C ALA A 62 2.11 -20.16 8.40
N GLU A 63 3.27 -20.55 8.92
CA GLU A 63 3.44 -21.00 10.31
C GLU A 63 3.00 -19.93 11.31
N VAL A 64 3.45 -18.68 11.13
CA VAL A 64 3.13 -17.57 12.03
C VAL A 64 1.63 -17.24 12.01
N PHE A 65 1.00 -17.20 10.83
CA PHE A 65 -0.44 -16.93 10.74
C PHE A 65 -1.27 -18.07 11.33
N GLN A 66 -0.88 -19.34 11.14
CA GLN A 66 -1.55 -20.47 11.79
C GLN A 66 -1.47 -20.36 13.31
N LEU A 67 -0.27 -20.13 13.85
CA LEU A 67 -0.06 -20.00 15.28
C LEU A 67 -0.87 -18.84 15.88
N TYR A 68 -0.96 -17.71 15.17
CA TYR A 68 -1.79 -16.57 15.59
C TYR A 68 -3.28 -16.92 15.64
N LEU A 69 -3.80 -17.62 14.62
CA LEU A 69 -5.20 -18.03 14.59
C LEU A 69 -5.54 -19.07 15.67
N GLU A 70 -4.61 -19.96 16.00
CA GLU A 70 -4.83 -21.02 16.99
C GLU A 70 -4.73 -20.50 18.43
N ARG A 71 -3.81 -19.57 18.71
CA ARG A 71 -3.51 -19.10 20.07
C ARG A 71 -4.20 -17.81 20.45
N ILE A 72 -4.42 -16.90 19.51
CA ILE A 72 -4.86 -15.53 19.81
C ILE A 72 -6.30 -15.31 19.36
N ASP A 73 -6.54 -15.33 18.05
CA ASP A 73 -7.86 -15.04 17.49
C ASP A 73 -8.09 -15.83 16.21
N GLY A 74 -8.92 -16.88 16.29
CA GLY A 74 -9.26 -17.73 15.16
C GLY A 74 -10.21 -17.10 14.15
N SER A 75 -10.72 -15.90 14.42
CA SER A 75 -11.68 -15.17 13.58
C SER A 75 -11.12 -13.92 12.89
N ASP A 76 -9.85 -13.60 13.12
CA ASP A 76 -9.19 -12.46 12.51
C ASP A 76 -9.09 -12.63 10.98
N VAL A 77 -9.80 -11.76 10.25
CA VAL A 77 -9.91 -11.80 8.79
C VAL A 77 -8.58 -11.50 8.13
N ASP A 78 -7.79 -10.58 8.67
CA ASP A 78 -6.49 -10.20 8.09
C ASP A 78 -5.49 -11.36 8.21
N ALA A 79 -5.50 -12.06 9.35
CA ALA A 79 -4.67 -13.24 9.56
C ALA A 79 -5.10 -14.42 8.67
N LEU A 80 -6.41 -14.65 8.50
CA LEU A 80 -6.93 -15.65 7.57
C LEU A 80 -6.52 -15.34 6.11
N CYS A 81 -6.64 -14.08 5.68
CA CYS A 81 -6.21 -13.66 4.34
C CYS A 81 -4.69 -13.83 4.16
N GLY A 82 -3.91 -13.47 5.17
CA GLY A 82 -2.47 -13.66 5.20
C GLY A 82 -2.07 -15.14 5.06
N LEU A 83 -2.75 -16.02 5.81
CA LEU A 83 -2.54 -17.46 5.77
C LEU A 83 -2.86 -18.05 4.39
N VAL A 84 -4.04 -17.74 3.85
CA VAL A 84 -4.46 -18.21 2.52
C VAL A 84 -3.45 -17.77 1.47
N ARG A 85 -2.98 -16.52 1.52
CA ARG A 85 -1.98 -16.01 0.56
C ARG A 85 -0.64 -16.72 0.67
N ALA A 86 -0.22 -17.09 1.87
CA ALA A 86 1.02 -17.83 2.09
C ALA A 86 0.89 -19.27 1.56
N LEU A 87 -0.19 -19.96 1.94
CA LEU A 87 -0.46 -21.35 1.57
C LEU A 87 -0.78 -21.53 0.09
N ALA A 88 -1.35 -20.54 -0.60
CA ALA A 88 -1.74 -20.64 -2.01
C ALA A 88 -0.61 -21.11 -2.95
N THR A 89 0.65 -20.91 -2.55
CA THR A 89 1.80 -21.39 -3.35
C THR A 89 2.48 -22.65 -2.83
N THR A 90 2.22 -23.07 -1.59
CA THR A 90 2.85 -24.25 -0.98
C THR A 90 1.88 -25.42 -0.87
N ASP A 91 0.62 -25.14 -0.54
CA ASP A 91 -0.44 -26.11 -0.28
C ASP A 91 -1.81 -25.49 -0.62
N PRO A 92 -2.27 -25.65 -1.88
CA PRO A 92 -3.53 -25.06 -2.33
C PRO A 92 -4.75 -25.67 -1.63
N GLU A 93 -4.72 -26.96 -1.28
CA GLU A 93 -5.84 -27.65 -0.64
C GLU A 93 -6.12 -27.07 0.75
N LYS A 94 -5.07 -26.87 1.56
CA LYS A 94 -5.22 -26.18 2.85
C LYS A 94 -5.64 -24.73 2.67
N ALA A 95 -5.11 -24.04 1.66
CA ALA A 95 -5.49 -22.66 1.37
C ALA A 95 -7.00 -22.54 1.11
N GLU A 96 -7.59 -23.47 0.35
CA GLU A 96 -9.03 -23.51 0.09
C GLU A 96 -9.86 -23.73 1.36
N GLN A 97 -9.43 -24.63 2.24
CA GLN A 97 -10.11 -24.88 3.52
C GLN A 97 -10.17 -23.63 4.40
N TYR A 98 -9.07 -22.87 4.49
CA TYR A 98 -9.05 -21.61 5.21
C TYR A 98 -9.82 -20.51 4.47
N ALA A 99 -9.80 -20.51 3.14
CA ALA A 99 -10.55 -19.55 2.33
C ALA A 99 -12.07 -19.71 2.49
N GLN A 100 -12.57 -20.92 2.69
CA GLN A 100 -13.99 -21.15 2.98
C GLN A 100 -14.45 -20.52 4.31
N ARG A 101 -13.52 -20.30 5.25
CA ARG A 101 -13.83 -19.59 6.51
C ARG A 101 -13.97 -18.08 6.30
N LEU A 102 -13.39 -17.54 5.22
CA LEU A 102 -13.54 -16.13 4.88
C LEU A 102 -14.98 -15.89 4.39
N ARG A 103 -15.70 -15.01 5.09
CA ARG A 103 -17.01 -14.52 4.62
C ARG A 103 -16.76 -13.50 3.51
N VAL A 104 -16.65 -13.98 2.28
CA VAL A 104 -16.50 -13.10 1.11
C VAL A 104 -17.88 -12.70 0.58
N PRO A 105 -18.13 -11.41 0.28
CA PRO A 105 -19.34 -11.00 -0.42
C PRO A 105 -19.48 -11.75 -1.76
N SER A 106 -20.70 -12.18 -2.11
CA SER A 106 -20.93 -12.77 -3.43
C SER A 106 -20.77 -11.70 -4.51
N TYR A 107 -19.98 -12.00 -5.53
CA TYR A 107 -19.80 -11.14 -6.70
C TYR A 107 -20.72 -11.52 -7.87
N SER A 108 -21.64 -12.47 -7.68
CA SER A 108 -22.51 -13.00 -8.75
C SER A 108 -23.45 -11.96 -9.38
N HIS A 109 -23.58 -10.80 -8.75
CA HIS A 109 -24.40 -9.68 -9.22
C HIS A 109 -23.61 -8.66 -10.05
N LEU A 110 -22.30 -8.82 -10.19
CA LEU A 110 -21.45 -7.93 -10.98
C LEU A 110 -21.39 -8.42 -12.43
N ASP A 111 -21.90 -7.60 -13.36
CA ASP A 111 -21.80 -7.85 -14.79
C ASP A 111 -20.49 -7.25 -15.34
N PRO A 112 -19.59 -8.06 -15.93
CA PRO A 112 -18.35 -7.56 -16.52
C PRO A 112 -18.59 -6.55 -17.66
N GLU A 113 -19.63 -6.72 -18.48
CA GLU A 113 -19.91 -5.83 -19.62
C GLU A 113 -20.36 -4.44 -19.14
N GLU A 114 -21.18 -4.40 -18.08
CA GLU A 114 -21.56 -3.14 -17.45
C GLU A 114 -20.35 -2.44 -16.81
N LEU A 115 -19.49 -3.18 -16.09
CA LEU A 115 -18.32 -2.63 -15.41
C LEU A 115 -17.29 -2.01 -16.37
N GLU A 116 -17.12 -2.56 -17.57
CA GLU A 116 -16.23 -2.00 -18.60
C GLU A 116 -16.78 -0.70 -19.21
N GLY A 117 -18.11 -0.55 -19.27
CA GLY A 117 -18.80 0.64 -19.79
C GLY A 117 -18.87 1.81 -18.80
N VAL A 118 -18.77 1.54 -17.49
CA VAL A 118 -18.80 2.60 -16.47
C VAL A 118 -17.46 3.34 -16.44
N ALA A 119 -17.52 4.67 -16.56
CA ALA A 119 -16.35 5.51 -16.40
C ALA A 119 -15.71 5.28 -15.02
N ILE A 120 -14.44 4.84 -15.00
CA ILE A 120 -13.70 4.55 -13.78
C ILE A 120 -13.80 5.76 -12.82
N PRO A 121 -14.39 5.59 -11.63
CA PRO A 121 -14.48 6.68 -10.67
C PRO A 121 -13.06 7.10 -10.31
N LYS A 122 -12.80 8.41 -10.36
CA LYS A 122 -11.51 9.01 -9.99
C LYS A 122 -11.31 8.94 -8.48
N MET A 123 -11.12 7.75 -7.93
CA MET A 123 -10.69 7.56 -6.54
C MET A 123 -9.27 8.12 -6.40
N GLY A 124 -9.12 9.20 -5.63
CA GLY A 124 -7.81 9.71 -5.20
C GLY A 124 -7.32 11.02 -5.84
N LEU A 125 -8.09 11.68 -6.71
CA LEU A 125 -7.76 13.07 -7.04
C LEU A 125 -8.36 14.00 -5.96
N PRO A 126 -7.55 14.88 -5.31
CA PRO A 126 -8.09 15.81 -4.34
C PRO A 126 -9.13 16.68 -5.03
N GLN A 127 -10.39 16.56 -4.61
CA GLN A 127 -11.46 17.42 -5.08
C GLN A 127 -11.07 18.85 -4.72
N LYS A 128 -10.68 19.61 -5.74
CA LYS A 128 -10.48 21.04 -5.62
C LYS A 128 -11.86 21.61 -5.28
N LYS A 129 -12.09 21.95 -4.01
CA LYS A 129 -13.28 22.67 -3.53
C LYS A 129 -13.65 23.74 -4.55
N LYS A 130 -14.62 23.46 -5.40
CA LYS A 130 -15.36 24.48 -6.14
C LYS A 130 -16.34 25.00 -5.11
N GLY A 131 -16.06 26.21 -4.62
CA GLY A 131 -16.89 26.85 -3.62
C GLY A 131 -18.34 26.86 -4.05
N ASP A 132 -19.20 26.68 -3.06
CA ASP A 132 -20.65 26.79 -3.15
C ASP A 132 -21.03 28.03 -3.93
N LYS A 133 -21.78 27.82 -5.01
CA LYS A 133 -22.52 28.88 -5.68
C LYS A 133 -23.74 28.28 -6.37
N GLU A 134 -24.71 27.93 -5.54
CA GLU A 134 -26.12 27.91 -5.90
C GLU A 134 -26.87 28.56 -4.74
N GLU A 135 -27.20 29.84 -4.91
CA GLU A 135 -28.53 30.41 -4.63
C GLU A 135 -28.51 31.91 -4.98
N ALA A 136 -29.71 32.41 -5.30
CA ALA A 136 -30.05 33.75 -5.79
C ALA A 136 -29.86 33.98 -7.30
N ALA A 137 -30.74 33.35 -8.08
CA ALA A 137 -31.32 34.01 -9.25
C ALA A 137 -32.42 34.96 -8.76
N GLU A 138 -32.22 36.27 -8.85
CA GLU A 138 -33.19 37.29 -9.28
C GLU A 138 -32.59 38.69 -9.11
N GLY A 139 -32.65 39.49 -10.19
CA GLY A 139 -32.50 40.95 -10.12
C GLY A 139 -31.10 41.51 -10.39
N ALA A 140 -30.83 41.82 -11.66
CA ALA A 140 -30.24 43.09 -12.14
C ALA A 140 -29.53 42.86 -13.48
N GLU A 141 -30.13 43.41 -14.54
CA GLU A 141 -29.49 43.66 -15.82
C GLU A 141 -28.23 44.50 -15.62
N GLY A 142 -27.15 44.13 -16.30
CA GLY A 142 -25.96 44.98 -16.41
C GLY A 142 -24.65 44.20 -16.38
N ASP A 143 -23.89 44.35 -17.46
CA ASP A 143 -22.45 44.05 -17.57
C ASP A 143 -22.03 42.61 -17.94
N ALA A 144 -22.56 42.19 -19.08
CA ALA A 144 -21.93 41.20 -19.93
C ALA A 144 -20.68 41.79 -20.63
N GLN A 145 -19.54 41.97 -19.94
CA GLN A 145 -18.21 42.06 -20.60
C GLN A 145 -16.98 42.22 -19.65
N ALA A 146 -16.80 41.39 -18.61
CA ALA A 146 -15.56 41.56 -17.79
C ALA A 146 -14.87 40.30 -17.23
N LYS A 147 -15.38 39.07 -17.42
CA LYS A 147 -14.82 37.88 -16.74
C LYS A 147 -14.26 36.76 -17.62
N ALA A 148 -14.04 37.01 -18.91
CA ALA A 148 -13.46 36.03 -19.84
C ALA A 148 -11.91 35.90 -19.82
N LYS A 149 -11.19 36.55 -18.89
CA LYS A 149 -9.72 36.48 -18.81
C LYS A 149 -9.17 35.83 -17.54
N ALA A 150 -9.91 34.90 -16.94
CA ALA A 150 -9.47 34.18 -15.75
C ALA A 150 -8.36 33.14 -16.07
N LYS A 151 -7.11 33.54 -15.84
CA LYS A 151 -5.93 32.72 -15.50
C LYS A 151 -5.45 31.70 -16.54
N ARG A 152 -4.92 32.17 -17.67
CA ARG A 152 -3.92 31.39 -18.43
C ARG A 152 -2.66 31.21 -17.55
N ARG A 153 -2.28 29.97 -17.25
CA ARG A 153 -1.01 29.66 -16.57
C ARG A 153 0.13 30.25 -17.42
N ARG A 154 0.97 31.09 -16.80
CA ARG A 154 2.14 31.69 -17.46
C ARG A 154 3.05 30.55 -17.94
N LYS A 155 3.25 30.42 -19.26
CA LYS A 155 4.23 29.47 -19.80
C LYS A 155 5.60 29.82 -19.22
N ARG A 156 6.29 28.84 -18.63
CA ARG A 156 7.67 29.01 -18.13
C ARG A 156 8.61 29.03 -19.34
N LYS A 157 9.69 29.80 -19.25
CA LYS A 157 10.76 29.79 -20.27
C LYS A 157 11.37 28.38 -20.32
N PRO A 158 11.73 27.85 -21.51
CA PRO A 158 12.42 26.58 -21.63
C PRO A 158 13.76 26.65 -20.88
N LEU A 159 14.11 25.58 -20.18
CA LEU A 159 15.39 25.47 -19.52
C LEU A 159 16.42 24.99 -20.55
N TYR A 160 17.41 25.83 -20.84
CA TYR A 160 18.49 25.48 -21.75
C TYR A 160 19.51 24.56 -21.08
N PRO A 161 20.29 23.79 -21.85
CA PRO A 161 21.40 23.00 -21.33
C PRO A 161 22.35 23.86 -20.48
N LYS A 162 22.99 23.27 -19.46
CA LYS A 162 23.95 23.97 -18.61
C LYS A 162 25.07 24.56 -19.47
N GLY A 163 25.21 25.89 -19.44
CA GLY A 163 26.23 26.63 -20.21
C GLY A 163 25.76 27.20 -21.56
N PHE A 164 24.49 26.99 -21.96
CA PHE A 164 23.93 27.63 -23.15
C PHE A 164 23.22 28.94 -22.77
N ASP A 165 23.81 30.06 -23.17
CA ASP A 165 23.21 31.39 -23.06
C ASP A 165 22.49 31.74 -24.40
N PRO A 166 21.16 31.89 -24.41
CA PRO A 166 20.40 32.20 -25.63
C PRO A 166 20.76 33.55 -26.27
N GLU A 167 21.28 34.50 -25.48
CA GLU A 167 21.70 35.82 -25.97
C GLU A 167 23.14 35.81 -26.48
N ASN A 168 23.90 34.77 -26.12
CA ASN A 168 25.27 34.57 -26.58
C ASN A 168 25.53 33.07 -26.83
N PRO A 169 24.96 32.51 -27.92
CA PRO A 169 25.25 31.13 -28.28
C PRO A 169 26.74 31.07 -28.55
N GLY A 170 27.45 30.25 -27.78
CA GLY A 170 28.90 30.13 -27.89
C GLY A 170 29.35 29.87 -29.34
N PRO A 171 30.67 29.98 -29.61
CA PRO A 171 31.21 29.84 -30.96
C PRO A 171 30.66 28.59 -31.64
N PRO A 172 30.23 28.70 -32.91
CA PRO A 172 29.67 27.56 -33.62
C PRO A 172 30.65 26.40 -33.57
N PRO A 173 30.17 25.15 -33.39
CA PRO A 173 31.04 23.99 -33.40
C PRO A 173 31.82 23.97 -34.73
N ASP A 174 33.12 23.72 -34.62
CA ASP A 174 34.09 23.74 -35.72
C ASP A 174 33.63 22.84 -36.88
N PRO A 175 33.59 23.35 -38.14
CA PRO A 175 33.09 22.60 -39.29
C PRO A 175 33.85 21.32 -39.64
N GLU A 176 35.03 21.06 -39.07
CA GLU A 176 35.83 19.85 -39.33
C GLU A 176 35.70 18.73 -38.28
N ARG A 177 34.62 18.71 -37.47
CA ARG A 177 34.35 17.64 -36.49
C ARG A 177 33.30 16.62 -36.92
#